data_AF-A0A960NJH7-F1
#
_entry.id   AF-A0A960NJH7-F1
#
_cell.length_a   1.000
_cell.length_b   1.000
_cell.length_c   1.000
_cell.angle_alpha   90.00
_cell.angle_beta   90.00
_cell.angle_gamma   90.00
#
_symmetry.space_group_name_H-M   'P 1'
#
loop_
_entity.id
_entity.type
_entity.pdbx_description
1 polymer ?
#
loop_
_entity_poly.entity_id
_entity_poly.type
_entity_poly.pdbx_seq_one_letter_code
_entity_poly.pdbx_strand_id
1 'polypeptide(L)'
;MRNIIKFRYQLMPYLYTLAYQSTVDGIPMNTPTVMHFQDDPGTHYQNDYDFMVGDNLLASGVYEQGASERWTYLPAGTDWYNFYTGEKLAGGGWASQQAPLGRIPLYARAGAIVPMGPSMAYANQFQPDFMDIHVWPAPEGFGSSFTLYEDDGETFNFLGGEYAKTQFDTYKSASNFTVTVQQLARGYNPGARHFYLKIRDMDSPTTVTINDTPVPYDESHAANQCYSYDAGSRILTVKVPDEGVQNTVSIGYIPNYTALQWVGNVENIPANGNINPTDSIWVDAYSFPQNAGVGASLMVSTNERLTCV
;
A
#
# COMPACT_ATOMS: atom_id res chain seq x y z
N MET A 1 -11.49 11.11 21.83
CA MET A 1 -12.38 9.91 21.91
C MET A 1 -13.38 9.79 20.76
N ARG A 2 -14.20 10.80 20.43
CA ARG A 2 -15.17 10.67 19.32
C ARG A 2 -14.53 10.28 17.98
N ASN A 3 -13.41 10.90 17.61
CA ASN A 3 -12.75 10.65 16.32
C ASN A 3 -12.18 9.23 16.22
N ILE A 4 -11.56 8.70 17.29
CA ILE A 4 -11.00 7.34 17.25
C ILE A 4 -12.10 6.27 17.19
N ILE A 5 -13.26 6.51 17.82
CA ILE A 5 -14.41 5.60 17.70
C ILE A 5 -14.91 5.60 16.26
N LYS A 6 -15.09 6.77 15.64
CA LYS A 6 -15.46 6.87 14.22
C LYS A 6 -14.46 6.15 13.32
N PHE A 7 -13.16 6.34 13.58
CA PHE A 7 -12.11 5.67 12.83
C PHE A 7 -12.19 4.14 12.93
N ARG A 8 -12.44 3.60 14.13
CA ARG A 8 -12.72 2.17 14.31
C ARG A 8 -13.92 1.71 13.48
N TYR A 9 -15.01 2.48 13.46
CA TYR A 9 -16.19 2.17 12.64
C TYR A 9 -15.87 2.18 11.14
N GLN A 10 -15.03 3.10 10.68
CA GLN A 10 -14.56 3.11 9.30
C GLN A 10 -13.70 1.88 8.99
N LEU A 11 -12.85 1.43 9.93
CA LEU A 11 -12.04 0.21 9.77
C LEU A 11 -12.82 -1.11 9.93
N MET A 12 -14.12 -1.08 10.21
CA MET A 12 -14.90 -2.31 10.44
C MET A 12 -14.80 -3.34 9.31
N PRO A 13 -14.83 -2.99 8.01
CA PRO A 13 -14.69 -3.97 6.94
C PRO A 13 -13.36 -4.74 7.00
N TYR A 14 -12.26 -4.04 7.29
CA TYR A 14 -10.96 -4.65 7.51
C TYR A 14 -10.95 -5.54 8.75
N LEU A 15 -11.38 -5.01 9.90
CA LEU A 15 -11.40 -5.74 11.16
C LEU A 15 -12.31 -6.97 11.13
N TYR A 16 -13.46 -6.88 10.45
CA TYR A 16 -14.38 -8.00 10.31
C TYR A 16 -13.81 -9.11 9.44
N THR A 17 -13.11 -8.74 8.36
CA THR A 17 -12.36 -9.69 7.54
C THR A 17 -11.27 -10.41 8.36
N LEU A 18 -10.54 -9.68 9.22
CA LEU A 18 -9.55 -10.30 10.11
C LEU A 18 -10.21 -11.22 11.15
N ALA A 19 -11.40 -10.87 11.67
CA ALA A 19 -12.14 -11.72 12.60
C ALA A 19 -12.58 -13.04 11.95
N TYR A 20 -13.02 -12.97 10.69
CA TYR A 20 -13.29 -14.14 9.86
C TYR A 20 -12.04 -15.00 9.67
N GLN A 21 -10.92 -14.40 9.24
CA GLN A 21 -9.64 -15.11 9.09
C GLN A 21 -9.20 -15.78 10.40
N SER A 22 -9.35 -15.09 11.54
CA SER A 22 -9.04 -15.66 12.86
C SER A 22 -9.89 -16.89 13.20
N THR A 23 -11.13 -16.96 12.71
CA THR A 23 -12.02 -18.10 12.90
C THR A 23 -11.62 -19.29 12.01
N VAL A 24 -11.11 -19.02 10.80
CA VAL A 24 -10.74 -20.06 9.82
C VAL A 24 -9.32 -20.59 10.06
N ASP A 25 -8.35 -19.68 10.19
CA ASP A 25 -6.92 -20.01 10.22
C ASP A 25 -6.35 -20.06 11.65
N GLY A 26 -7.12 -19.59 12.64
CA GLY A 26 -6.70 -19.53 14.05
C GLY A 26 -5.69 -18.43 14.38
N ILE A 27 -5.28 -17.61 13.39
CA ILE A 27 -4.36 -16.49 13.58
C ILE A 27 -5.13 -15.33 14.24
N PRO A 28 -4.69 -14.81 15.40
CA PRO A 28 -5.36 -13.68 16.04
C PRO A 28 -5.38 -12.44 15.14
N MET A 29 -6.41 -11.60 15.29
CA MET A 29 -6.49 -10.32 14.57
C MET A 29 -5.29 -9.40 14.87
N ASN A 30 -4.80 -9.43 16.11
CA ASN A 30 -3.63 -8.68 16.54
C ASN A 30 -2.50 -9.66 16.81
N THR A 31 -1.38 -9.50 16.14
CA THR A 31 -0.22 -10.40 16.24
C THR A 31 1.03 -9.62 16.61
N PRO A 32 1.97 -10.23 17.35
CA PRO A 32 3.25 -9.59 17.63
C PRO A 32 4.04 -9.43 16.32
N THR A 33 4.83 -8.37 16.20
CA THR A 33 5.58 -8.08 14.95
C THR A 33 6.53 -9.21 14.56
N VAL A 34 7.13 -9.90 15.53
CA VAL A 34 8.01 -11.06 15.31
C VAL A 34 7.33 -12.20 14.53
N MET A 35 5.99 -12.33 14.59
CA MET A 35 5.28 -13.37 13.84
C MET A 35 5.40 -13.18 12.32
N HIS A 36 5.50 -11.92 11.88
CA HIS A 36 5.59 -11.53 10.46
C HIS A 36 7.02 -11.30 9.99
N PHE A 37 7.93 -11.01 10.91
CA PHE A 37 9.29 -10.55 10.63
C PHE A 37 10.31 -11.32 11.48
N GLN A 38 10.26 -12.66 11.42
CA GLN A 38 11.10 -13.54 12.24
C GLN A 38 12.60 -13.32 12.02
N ASP A 39 12.98 -12.98 10.79
CA ASP A 39 14.36 -12.74 10.38
C ASP A 39 14.91 -11.38 10.84
N ASP A 40 14.08 -10.51 11.39
CA ASP A 40 14.48 -9.21 11.93
C ASP A 40 14.67 -9.29 13.46
N PRO A 41 15.91 -9.28 13.96
CA PRO A 41 16.19 -9.31 15.39
C PRO A 41 15.62 -8.11 16.16
N GLY A 42 15.34 -6.99 15.48
CA GLY A 42 14.73 -5.84 16.10
C GLY A 42 13.34 -6.13 16.66
N THR A 43 12.58 -6.99 15.98
CA THR A 43 11.21 -7.34 16.38
C THR A 43 11.16 -8.19 17.65
N HIS A 44 12.28 -8.81 18.05
CA HIS A 44 12.35 -9.69 19.22
C HIS A 44 12.35 -8.92 20.54
N TYR A 45 12.78 -7.64 20.52
CA TYR A 45 12.99 -6.84 21.74
C TYR A 45 12.55 -5.37 21.63
N GLN A 46 12.28 -4.84 20.42
CA GLN A 46 12.03 -3.41 20.21
C GLN A 46 10.54 -3.07 20.06
N ASN A 47 9.67 -4.07 19.86
CA ASN A 47 8.24 -3.91 19.64
C ASN A 47 7.38 -4.48 20.79
N ASP A 48 7.85 -4.39 22.05
CA ASP A 48 7.12 -4.95 23.20
C ASP A 48 5.69 -4.43 23.34
N TYR A 49 5.43 -3.22 22.86
CA TYR A 49 4.13 -2.53 22.95
C TYR A 49 3.49 -2.21 21.60
N ASP A 50 4.06 -2.73 20.52
CA ASP A 50 3.58 -2.51 19.16
C ASP A 50 3.09 -3.84 18.60
N PHE A 51 2.03 -3.81 17.80
CA PHE A 51 1.46 -5.03 17.25
C PHE A 51 0.96 -4.81 15.83
N MET A 52 1.00 -5.88 15.07
CA MET A 52 0.39 -5.96 13.76
C MET A 52 -1.13 -6.16 13.92
N VAL A 53 -1.91 -5.40 13.17
CA VAL A 53 -3.36 -5.59 13.01
C VAL A 53 -3.55 -6.24 11.65
N GLY A 54 -3.71 -7.56 11.63
CA GLY A 54 -3.54 -8.38 10.42
C GLY A 54 -2.15 -8.17 9.82
N ASP A 55 -2.02 -8.35 8.51
CA ASP A 55 -0.71 -8.28 7.83
C ASP A 55 -0.36 -6.85 7.35
N ASN A 56 -1.35 -5.96 7.31
CA ASN A 56 -1.28 -4.69 6.60
C ASN A 56 -0.94 -3.47 7.47
N LEU A 57 -1.22 -3.53 8.77
CA LEU A 57 -1.12 -2.36 9.65
C LEU A 57 -0.27 -2.67 10.90
N LEU A 58 0.59 -1.73 11.29
CA LEU A 58 1.33 -1.74 12.56
C LEU A 58 0.82 -0.61 13.44
N ALA A 59 0.30 -0.96 14.62
CA ALA A 59 -0.22 -0.02 15.59
C ALA A 59 0.70 0.06 16.81
N SER A 60 1.00 1.28 17.25
CA SER A 60 1.86 1.52 18.41
C SER A 60 1.07 2.22 19.50
N GLY A 61 0.97 1.60 20.67
CA GLY A 61 0.31 2.25 21.81
C GLY A 61 1.16 3.36 22.42
N VAL A 62 0.50 4.30 23.10
CA VAL A 62 1.13 5.40 23.84
C VAL A 62 0.92 5.13 25.33
N TYR A 63 2.02 4.86 26.04
CA TYR A 63 1.98 4.40 27.44
C TYR A 63 2.65 5.39 28.42
N GLU A 64 3.34 6.40 27.90
CA GLU A 64 4.01 7.41 28.70
C GLU A 64 3.06 8.59 28.98
N GLN A 65 2.92 8.94 30.26
CA GLN A 65 2.07 10.04 30.67
C GLN A 65 2.61 11.37 30.11
N GLY A 66 1.76 12.10 29.38
CA GLY A 66 2.10 13.41 28.80
C GLY A 66 2.86 13.34 27.47
N ALA A 67 3.14 12.15 26.94
CA ALA A 67 3.73 12.01 25.62
C ALA A 67 2.79 12.53 24.52
N SER A 68 3.34 13.36 23.63
CA SER A 68 2.67 13.85 22.41
C SER A 68 3.28 13.27 21.13
N GLU A 69 4.31 12.45 21.26
CA GLU A 69 5.02 11.77 20.19
C GLU A 69 5.35 10.35 20.63
N ARG A 70 5.38 9.41 19.69
CA ARG A 70 5.74 8.02 19.93
C ARG A 70 6.74 7.56 18.88
N TRP A 71 7.89 7.10 19.35
CA TRP A 71 8.88 6.39 18.53
C TRP A 71 8.47 4.93 18.38
N THR A 72 8.49 4.41 17.16
CA THR A 72 8.11 3.03 16.84
C THR A 72 9.22 2.40 16.03
N TYR A 73 9.64 1.20 16.40
CA TYR A 73 10.52 0.42 15.54
C TYR A 73 9.70 -0.17 14.39
N LEU A 74 10.08 0.16 13.17
CA LEU A 74 9.48 -0.36 11.95
C LEU A 74 10.30 -1.58 11.49
N PRO A 75 9.69 -2.78 11.43
CA PRO A 75 10.41 -3.99 11.03
C PRO A 75 11.09 -3.88 9.67
N ALA A 76 12.24 -4.53 9.54
CA ALA A 76 13.01 -4.63 8.30
C ALA A 76 12.31 -5.52 7.25
N GLY A 77 12.84 -5.50 6.02
CA GLY A 77 12.35 -6.34 4.91
C GLY A 77 11.15 -5.76 4.15
N THR A 78 10.64 -4.59 4.54
CA THR A 78 9.59 -3.88 3.82
C THR A 78 9.66 -2.38 4.08
N ASP A 79 9.13 -1.59 3.15
CA ASP A 79 8.87 -0.18 3.39
C ASP A 79 7.55 -0.03 4.16
N TRP A 80 7.42 1.07 4.87
CA TRP A 80 6.25 1.45 5.65
C TRP A 80 5.75 2.81 5.22
N TYR A 81 4.50 3.08 5.55
CA TYR A 81 3.87 4.36 5.30
C TYR A 81 3.25 4.87 6.58
N ASN A 82 3.51 6.13 6.92
CA ASN A 82 2.70 6.81 7.92
C ASN A 82 1.26 6.83 7.42
N PHE A 83 0.35 6.17 8.15
CA PHE A 83 -1.02 5.95 7.71
C PHE A 83 -1.77 7.25 7.41
N TYR A 84 -1.42 8.31 8.13
CA TYR A 84 -2.13 9.59 8.07
C TYR A 84 -1.51 10.57 7.10
N THR A 85 -0.18 10.74 7.12
CA THR A 85 0.50 11.71 6.25
C THR A 85 0.79 11.15 4.87
N GLY A 86 0.80 9.82 4.73
CA GLY A 86 1.22 9.14 3.50
C GLY A 86 2.74 9.12 3.30
N GLU A 87 3.52 9.65 4.25
CA GLU A 87 4.98 9.63 4.19
C GLU A 87 5.50 8.19 4.12
N LYS A 88 6.37 7.93 3.14
CA LYS A 88 7.06 6.66 2.98
C LYS A 88 8.30 6.61 3.88
N LEU A 89 8.46 5.52 4.61
CA LEU A 89 9.48 5.28 5.62
C LEU A 89 10.17 3.95 5.33
N ALA A 90 11.50 3.90 5.46
CA ALA A 90 12.24 2.65 5.35
C ALA A 90 12.02 1.78 6.61
N GLY A 91 11.95 0.46 6.44
CA GLY A 91 11.98 -0.50 7.54
C GLY A 91 13.37 -0.69 8.14
N GLY A 92 13.44 -1.43 9.24
CA GLY A 92 14.67 -1.75 9.97
C GLY A 92 15.16 -0.64 10.89
N GLY A 93 14.31 0.34 11.18
CA GLY A 93 14.69 1.55 11.90
C GLY A 93 13.55 2.15 12.71
N TRP A 94 13.87 3.19 13.46
CA TRP A 94 12.93 3.90 14.30
C TRP A 94 12.28 5.05 13.53
N ALA A 95 10.95 5.16 13.62
CA ALA A 95 10.19 6.29 13.11
C ALA A 95 9.37 6.93 14.23
N SER A 96 9.24 8.25 14.22
CA SER A 96 8.37 8.95 15.17
C SER A 96 7.05 9.34 14.51
N GLN A 97 5.97 9.29 15.29
CA GLN A 97 4.68 9.83 14.90
C GLN A 97 4.10 10.68 16.03
N GLN A 98 3.45 11.78 15.64
CA GLN A 98 2.67 12.60 16.56
C GLN A 98 1.51 11.77 17.11
N ALA A 99 1.38 11.75 18.43
CA ALA A 99 0.44 10.93 19.17
C ALA A 99 -0.43 11.77 20.12
N PRO A 100 -1.13 12.83 19.63
CA PRO A 100 -2.04 13.59 20.46
C PRO A 100 -3.21 12.72 20.94
N LEU A 101 -3.86 13.13 22.03
CA LEU A 101 -5.02 12.42 22.57
C LEU A 101 -6.09 12.15 21.50
N GLY A 102 -6.42 10.87 21.32
CA GLY A 102 -7.42 10.42 20.36
C GLY A 102 -6.88 10.11 18.96
N ARG A 103 -5.56 10.06 18.78
CA ARG A 103 -4.88 9.52 17.60
C ARG A 103 -3.87 8.48 18.04
N ILE A 104 -3.91 7.30 17.42
CA ILE A 104 -2.98 6.20 17.69
C ILE A 104 -1.96 6.20 16.55
N PRO A 105 -0.65 6.20 16.82
CA PRO A 105 0.36 5.97 15.80
C PRO A 105 0.05 4.69 14.99
N LEU A 106 -0.01 4.85 13.68
CA LEU A 106 -0.40 3.76 12.78
C LEU A 106 0.45 3.84 11.51
N TYR A 107 0.99 2.70 11.11
CA TYR A 107 1.79 2.55 9.91
C TYR A 107 1.17 1.49 9.01
N ALA A 108 1.07 1.76 7.72
CA ALA A 108 0.67 0.78 6.71
C ALA A 108 1.91 0.17 6.08
N ARG A 109 1.91 -1.15 5.92
CA ARG A 109 2.98 -1.87 5.22
C ARG A 109 2.93 -1.56 3.73
N ALA A 110 4.07 -1.52 3.03
CA ALA A 110 4.07 -1.47 1.57
C ALA A 110 3.36 -2.71 1.00
N GLY A 111 2.43 -2.50 0.08
CA GLY A 111 1.49 -3.54 -0.41
C GLY A 111 0.19 -3.62 0.39
N ALA A 112 0.01 -2.88 1.48
CA ALA A 112 -1.21 -2.92 2.28
C ALA A 112 -2.45 -2.53 1.45
N ILE A 113 -3.51 -3.33 1.60
CA ILE A 113 -4.85 -3.03 1.08
C ILE A 113 -5.81 -3.03 2.27
N VAL A 114 -6.41 -1.88 2.56
CA VAL A 114 -7.24 -1.68 3.75
C VAL A 114 -8.61 -1.13 3.32
N PRO A 115 -9.66 -1.97 3.33
CA PRO A 115 -11.02 -1.52 3.10
C PRO A 115 -11.55 -0.73 4.30
N MET A 116 -12.17 0.42 4.01
CA MET A 116 -12.75 1.33 4.98
C MET A 116 -14.16 1.75 4.55
N GLY A 117 -15.13 1.55 5.42
CA GLY A 117 -16.52 1.97 5.21
C GLY A 117 -16.78 3.40 5.67
N PRO A 118 -18.00 3.93 5.45
CA PRO A 118 -18.39 5.21 6.01
C PRO A 118 -18.46 5.15 7.54
N SER A 119 -18.35 6.31 8.18
CA SER A 119 -18.51 6.41 9.63
C SER A 119 -19.99 6.19 10.01
N MET A 120 -20.30 5.04 10.62
CA MET A 120 -21.63 4.74 11.17
C MET A 120 -21.66 4.89 12.70
N ALA A 121 -22.85 5.06 13.27
CA ALA A 121 -23.07 5.10 14.72
C ALA A 121 -23.10 3.69 15.34
N TYR A 122 -23.46 2.67 14.56
CA TYR A 122 -23.47 1.24 14.90
C TYR A 122 -23.28 0.40 13.63
N ALA A 123 -22.90 -0.88 13.77
CA ALA A 123 -22.35 -1.71 12.68
C ALA A 123 -23.30 -1.92 11.49
N ASN A 124 -24.61 -2.06 11.76
CA ASN A 124 -25.63 -2.32 10.73
C ASN A 124 -26.58 -1.12 10.55
N GLN A 125 -26.06 0.11 10.65
CA GLN A 125 -26.91 1.32 10.56
C GLN A 125 -27.58 1.47 9.20
N PHE A 126 -26.82 1.24 8.12
CA PHE A 126 -27.32 1.21 6.75
C PHE A 126 -26.35 0.41 5.88
N GLN A 127 -26.82 -0.07 4.74
CA GLN A 127 -25.95 -0.63 3.71
C GLN A 127 -25.24 0.51 2.98
N PRO A 128 -23.90 0.62 3.06
CA PRO A 128 -23.19 1.73 2.48
C PRO A 128 -23.17 1.62 0.95
N ASP A 129 -23.48 2.73 0.29
CA ASP A 129 -23.43 2.87 -1.17
C ASP A 129 -21.99 3.06 -1.69
N PHE A 130 -21.00 3.11 -0.79
CA PHE A 130 -19.60 3.10 -1.15
C PHE A 130 -18.69 2.42 -0.12
N MET A 131 -17.50 2.06 -0.58
CA MET A 131 -16.40 1.57 0.25
C MET A 131 -15.08 2.16 -0.25
N ASP A 132 -14.30 2.75 0.65
CA ASP A 132 -12.94 3.20 0.34
C ASP A 132 -11.99 2.01 0.43
N ILE A 133 -11.22 1.76 -0.63
CA ILE A 133 -10.16 0.74 -0.60
C ILE A 133 -8.83 1.48 -0.62
N HIS A 134 -8.22 1.64 0.54
CA HIS A 134 -6.91 2.28 0.63
C HIS A 134 -5.82 1.31 0.22
N VAL A 135 -5.02 1.69 -0.78
CA VAL A 135 -3.94 0.88 -1.32
C VAL A 135 -2.63 1.63 -1.13
N TRP A 136 -1.69 1.02 -0.41
CA TRP A 136 -0.29 1.43 -0.35
C TRP A 136 0.48 0.51 -1.29
N PRO A 137 0.98 1.01 -2.43
CA PRO A 137 1.63 0.16 -3.44
C PRO A 137 2.76 -0.68 -2.86
N ALA A 138 2.87 -1.93 -3.33
CA ALA A 138 4.05 -2.75 -3.11
C ALA A 138 5.26 -2.15 -3.86
N PRO A 139 6.50 -2.57 -3.54
CA PRO A 139 7.67 -2.22 -4.34
C PRO A 139 7.49 -2.64 -5.80
N GLU A 140 8.22 -1.97 -6.70
CA GLU A 140 8.19 -2.30 -8.13
C GLU A 140 8.57 -3.77 -8.36
N GLY A 141 7.82 -4.46 -9.24
CA GLY A 141 7.98 -5.88 -9.54
C GLY A 141 7.23 -6.80 -8.58
N PHE A 142 6.57 -6.26 -7.55
CA PHE A 142 5.78 -7.02 -6.60
C PHE A 142 4.29 -6.67 -6.67
N GLY A 143 3.48 -7.62 -6.25
CA GLY A 143 2.05 -7.45 -6.06
C GLY A 143 1.62 -7.72 -4.63
N SER A 144 0.38 -7.39 -4.32
CA SER A 144 -0.25 -7.68 -3.04
C SER A 144 -1.72 -8.06 -3.23
N SER A 145 -2.28 -8.78 -2.26
CA SER A 145 -3.66 -9.26 -2.31
C SER A 145 -4.37 -9.04 -0.98
N PHE A 146 -5.67 -8.75 -1.03
CA PHE A 146 -6.55 -8.78 0.13
C PHE A 146 -7.94 -9.25 -0.29
N THR A 147 -8.52 -10.18 0.48
CA THR A 147 -9.88 -10.68 0.23
C THR A 147 -10.83 -10.15 1.29
N LEU A 148 -11.67 -9.18 0.92
CA LEU A 148 -12.75 -8.67 1.74
C LEU A 148 -13.79 -9.77 1.97
N TYR A 149 -14.19 -9.97 3.22
CA TYR A 149 -15.25 -10.90 3.62
C TYR A 149 -16.46 -10.15 4.17
N GLU A 150 -17.65 -10.54 3.74
CA GLU A 150 -18.92 -9.96 4.18
C GLU A 150 -20.01 -11.03 4.33
N ASP A 151 -20.85 -10.92 5.36
CA ASP A 151 -22.06 -11.72 5.56
C ASP A 151 -23.12 -10.83 6.27
N ASP A 152 -24.18 -11.44 6.80
CA ASP A 152 -25.25 -10.71 7.49
C ASP A 152 -24.85 -10.17 8.88
N GLY A 153 -23.70 -10.61 9.42
CA GLY A 153 -23.17 -10.21 10.73
C GLY A 153 -23.97 -10.65 11.95
N GLU A 154 -25.03 -11.45 11.78
CA GLU A 154 -25.99 -11.77 12.85
C GLU A 154 -26.29 -13.27 12.98
N THR A 155 -26.36 -14.01 11.87
CA THR A 155 -26.81 -15.40 11.86
C THR A 155 -25.68 -16.38 11.56
N PHE A 156 -26.00 -17.68 11.61
CA PHE A 156 -25.08 -18.74 11.21
C PHE A 156 -25.17 -19.11 9.72
N ASN A 157 -25.87 -18.30 8.90
CA ASN A 157 -26.08 -18.60 7.49
C ASN A 157 -24.78 -18.67 6.68
N PHE A 158 -23.71 -18.04 7.15
CA PHE A 158 -22.37 -18.16 6.56
C PHE A 158 -21.89 -19.62 6.51
N LEU A 159 -22.32 -20.50 7.44
CA LEU A 159 -22.03 -21.94 7.39
C LEU A 159 -22.65 -22.63 6.17
N GLY A 160 -23.77 -22.10 5.68
CA GLY A 160 -24.46 -22.55 4.46
C GLY A 160 -23.94 -21.90 3.17
N GLY A 161 -22.91 -21.04 3.25
CA GLY A 161 -22.36 -20.32 2.10
C GLY A 161 -22.97 -18.94 1.85
N GLU A 162 -23.80 -18.41 2.75
CA GLU A 162 -24.38 -17.06 2.64
C GLU A 162 -23.36 -15.99 3.07
N TYR A 163 -22.29 -15.86 2.29
CA TYR A 163 -21.27 -14.83 2.44
C TYR A 163 -20.82 -14.32 1.07
N ALA A 164 -20.16 -13.16 1.05
CA ALA A 164 -19.48 -12.59 -0.09
C ALA A 164 -17.98 -12.51 0.18
N LYS A 165 -17.18 -12.81 -0.85
CA LYS A 165 -15.74 -12.60 -0.87
C LYS A 165 -15.35 -11.81 -2.11
N THR A 166 -14.70 -10.68 -1.92
CA THR A 166 -14.21 -9.81 -3.00
C THR A 166 -12.70 -9.65 -2.84
N GLN A 167 -11.95 -10.13 -3.82
CA GLN A 167 -10.50 -10.07 -3.85
C GLN A 167 -10.02 -8.82 -4.58
N PHE A 168 -9.02 -8.17 -3.99
CA PHE A 168 -8.29 -7.04 -4.54
C PHE A 168 -6.85 -7.48 -4.74
N ASP A 169 -6.40 -7.55 -5.99
CA ASP A 169 -5.01 -7.84 -6.33
C ASP A 169 -4.38 -6.60 -6.94
N THR A 170 -3.19 -6.24 -6.48
CA THR A 170 -2.43 -5.11 -7.00
C THR A 170 -1.08 -5.54 -7.53
N TYR A 171 -0.58 -4.83 -8.52
CA TYR A 171 0.77 -5.04 -9.04
C TYR A 171 1.36 -3.72 -9.54
N LYS A 172 2.63 -3.47 -9.20
CA LYS A 172 3.36 -2.27 -9.61
C LYS A 172 4.50 -2.65 -10.55
N SER A 173 4.55 -2.00 -11.71
CA SER A 173 5.68 -2.04 -12.64
C SER A 173 6.32 -0.66 -12.78
N ALA A 174 7.37 -0.52 -13.59
CA ALA A 174 8.05 0.76 -13.81
C ALA A 174 7.09 1.90 -14.23
N SER A 175 6.15 1.61 -15.14
CA SER A 175 5.29 2.65 -15.76
C SER A 175 3.80 2.34 -15.70
N ASN A 176 3.39 1.29 -14.98
CA ASN A 176 2.00 0.87 -14.88
C ASN A 176 1.71 0.31 -13.48
N PHE A 177 0.53 0.63 -12.96
CA PHE A 177 -0.02 0.05 -11.74
C PHE A 177 -1.39 -0.56 -12.07
N THR A 178 -1.62 -1.80 -11.63
CA THR A 178 -2.88 -2.50 -11.87
C THR A 178 -3.57 -2.84 -10.57
N VAL A 179 -4.90 -2.68 -10.53
CA VAL A 179 -5.77 -3.21 -9.48
C VAL A 179 -6.83 -4.08 -10.11
N THR A 180 -6.88 -5.36 -9.75
CA THR A 180 -7.96 -6.27 -10.14
C THR A 180 -8.91 -6.47 -8.97
N VAL A 181 -10.18 -6.21 -9.21
CA VAL A 181 -11.29 -6.46 -8.27
C VAL A 181 -12.04 -7.67 -8.80
N GLN A 182 -12.06 -8.77 -8.03
CA GLN A 182 -12.68 -10.02 -8.44
C GLN A 182 -13.65 -10.53 -7.37
N GLN A 183 -14.87 -10.89 -7.77
CA GLN A 183 -15.81 -11.58 -6.90
C GLN A 183 -15.45 -13.07 -6.83
N LEU A 184 -15.07 -13.57 -5.65
CA LEU A 184 -14.76 -14.99 -5.42
C LEU A 184 -15.97 -15.79 -4.94
N ALA A 185 -16.85 -15.17 -4.16
CA ALA A 185 -18.09 -15.77 -3.68
C ALA A 185 -19.15 -14.68 -3.51
N ARG A 186 -20.42 -14.97 -3.79
CA ARG A 186 -21.53 -14.00 -3.68
C ARG A 186 -22.84 -14.65 -3.21
N GLY A 187 -22.75 -15.47 -2.16
CA GLY A 187 -23.93 -16.05 -1.50
C GLY A 187 -24.66 -15.04 -0.62
N TYR A 188 -23.96 -14.01 -0.15
CA TYR A 188 -24.53 -12.80 0.43
C TYR A 188 -24.49 -11.64 -0.57
N ASN A 189 -25.51 -10.78 -0.57
CA ASN A 189 -25.56 -9.60 -1.42
C ASN A 189 -25.27 -8.33 -0.58
N PRO A 190 -24.10 -7.69 -0.74
CA PRO A 190 -23.74 -6.49 0.03
C PRO A 190 -24.51 -5.22 -0.37
N GLY A 191 -25.38 -5.31 -1.39
CA GLY A 191 -26.12 -4.17 -1.95
C GLY A 191 -25.36 -3.50 -3.10
N ALA A 192 -26.02 -2.56 -3.78
CA ALA A 192 -25.42 -1.79 -4.86
C ALA A 192 -24.53 -0.68 -4.27
N ARG A 193 -23.25 -0.66 -4.67
CA ARG A 193 -22.25 0.30 -4.18
C ARG A 193 -21.11 0.52 -5.17
N HIS A 194 -20.25 1.48 -4.84
CA HIS A 194 -18.99 1.72 -5.54
C HIS A 194 -17.78 1.49 -4.63
N PHE A 195 -16.72 0.91 -5.19
CA PHE A 195 -15.40 0.97 -4.60
C PHE A 195 -14.69 2.25 -5.03
N TYR A 196 -14.14 2.98 -4.07
CA TYR A 196 -13.21 4.08 -4.30
C TYR A 196 -11.80 3.57 -4.01
N LEU A 197 -11.11 3.15 -5.06
CA LEU A 197 -9.73 2.67 -4.98
C LEU A 197 -8.80 3.86 -4.74
N LYS A 198 -8.36 4.06 -3.50
CA LYS A 198 -7.51 5.16 -3.06
C LYS A 198 -6.05 4.71 -3.04
N ILE A 199 -5.41 4.82 -4.20
CA ILE A 199 -4.02 4.42 -4.43
C ILE A 199 -3.12 5.57 -3.99
N ARG A 200 -2.33 5.34 -2.95
CA ARG A 200 -1.43 6.32 -2.35
C ARG A 200 -0.04 6.25 -2.97
N ASP A 201 0.76 7.29 -2.75
CA ASP A 201 2.16 7.36 -3.23
C ASP A 201 2.28 7.12 -4.74
N MET A 202 1.31 7.65 -5.49
CA MET A 202 1.23 7.46 -6.93
C MET A 202 1.82 8.69 -7.64
N ASP A 203 2.58 8.47 -8.71
CA ASP A 203 2.95 9.55 -9.63
C ASP A 203 1.72 9.99 -10.45
N SER A 204 1.78 11.17 -11.07
CA SER A 204 0.65 11.68 -11.85
C SER A 204 0.27 10.68 -12.96
N PRO A 205 -1.00 10.24 -13.01
CA PRO A 205 -1.43 9.28 -14.02
C PRO A 205 -1.45 9.95 -15.40
N THR A 206 -0.94 9.25 -16.40
CA THR A 206 -1.08 9.62 -17.83
C THR A 206 -2.30 8.97 -18.45
N THR A 207 -2.68 7.79 -17.97
CA THR A 207 -3.85 7.04 -18.43
C THR A 207 -4.48 6.30 -17.25
N VAL A 208 -5.81 6.23 -17.24
CA VAL A 208 -6.56 5.37 -16.32
C VAL A 208 -7.64 4.67 -17.13
N THR A 209 -7.65 3.34 -17.10
CA THR A 209 -8.64 2.51 -17.77
C THR A 209 -9.30 1.55 -16.79
N ILE A 210 -10.55 1.20 -17.06
CA ILE A 210 -11.25 0.08 -16.43
C ILE A 210 -11.59 -0.89 -17.56
N ASN A 211 -11.11 -2.13 -17.48
CA ASN A 211 -11.27 -3.15 -18.52
C ASN A 211 -10.89 -2.61 -19.91
N ASP A 212 -9.70 -2.00 -20.00
CA ASP A 212 -9.14 -1.35 -21.19
C ASP A 212 -9.93 -0.16 -21.77
N THR A 213 -11.02 0.24 -21.11
CA THR A 213 -11.82 1.41 -21.50
C THR A 213 -11.34 2.63 -20.71
N PRO A 214 -10.90 3.72 -21.36
CA PRO A 214 -10.53 4.96 -20.67
C PRO A 214 -11.69 5.52 -19.87
N VAL A 215 -11.41 5.92 -18.63
CA VAL A 215 -12.39 6.57 -17.74
C VAL A 215 -12.12 8.08 -17.65
N PRO A 216 -13.17 8.91 -17.51
CA PRO A 216 -13.00 10.36 -17.43
C PRO A 216 -12.39 10.80 -16.10
N TYR A 217 -11.63 11.90 -16.15
CA TYR A 217 -11.25 12.65 -14.96
C TYR A 217 -12.48 13.41 -14.43
N ASP A 218 -12.80 13.22 -13.15
CA ASP A 218 -13.93 13.88 -12.47
C ASP A 218 -13.66 13.98 -10.96
N GLU A 219 -13.29 15.17 -10.49
CA GLU A 219 -13.07 15.45 -9.06
C GLU A 219 -14.33 15.26 -8.20
N SER A 220 -15.51 15.50 -8.78
CA SER A 220 -16.79 15.38 -8.08
C SER A 220 -17.25 13.93 -7.96
N HIS A 221 -16.63 13.01 -8.71
CA HIS A 221 -17.02 11.62 -8.81
C HIS A 221 -18.51 11.39 -9.14
N ALA A 222 -19.09 12.29 -9.95
CA ALA A 222 -20.48 12.22 -10.38
C ALA A 222 -20.70 11.10 -11.42
N ALA A 223 -19.71 10.86 -12.29
CA ALA A 223 -19.76 9.74 -13.23
C ALA A 223 -19.76 8.39 -12.51
N ASN A 224 -20.38 7.36 -13.13
CA ASN A 224 -20.45 6.01 -12.56
C ASN A 224 -19.06 5.36 -12.42
N GLN A 225 -18.19 5.65 -13.38
CA GLN A 225 -16.79 5.27 -13.43
C GLN A 225 -15.98 6.51 -13.79
N CYS A 226 -14.99 6.84 -12.97
CA CYS A 226 -14.14 8.01 -13.14
C CYS A 226 -12.90 7.90 -12.26
N TYR A 227 -11.98 8.85 -12.43
CA TYR A 227 -10.84 9.02 -11.53
C TYR A 227 -10.62 10.49 -11.16
N SER A 228 -9.96 10.71 -10.03
CA SER A 228 -9.43 12.01 -9.63
C SER A 228 -8.01 11.83 -9.09
N TYR A 229 -7.19 12.86 -9.15
CA TYR A 229 -5.82 12.81 -8.65
C TYR A 229 -5.49 14.07 -7.86
N ASP A 230 -5.07 13.89 -6.61
CA ASP A 230 -4.54 14.98 -5.78
C ASP A 230 -3.01 14.91 -5.82
N ALA A 231 -2.40 15.85 -6.53
CA ALA A 231 -0.95 15.95 -6.65
C ALA A 231 -0.25 16.34 -5.34
N GLY A 232 -0.94 17.03 -4.42
CA GLY A 232 -0.38 17.45 -3.13
C GLY A 232 -0.26 16.28 -2.16
N SER A 233 -1.25 15.40 -2.13
CA SER A 233 -1.23 14.19 -1.29
C SER A 233 -0.72 12.94 -2.03
N ARG A 234 -0.50 13.02 -3.36
CA ARG A 234 -0.13 11.90 -4.24
C ARG A 234 -1.12 10.74 -4.15
N ILE A 235 -2.42 11.06 -4.11
CA ILE A 235 -3.50 10.06 -4.02
C ILE A 235 -4.29 10.06 -5.32
N LEU A 236 -4.28 8.93 -6.00
CA LEU A 236 -5.18 8.62 -7.10
C LEU A 236 -6.41 7.91 -6.55
N THR A 237 -7.60 8.44 -6.86
CA THR A 237 -8.86 7.78 -6.55
C THR A 237 -9.50 7.30 -7.84
N VAL A 238 -9.85 6.01 -7.92
CA VAL A 238 -10.61 5.45 -9.05
C VAL A 238 -11.92 4.90 -8.52
N LYS A 239 -13.04 5.37 -9.08
CA LYS A 239 -14.38 4.90 -8.74
C LYS A 239 -14.77 3.75 -9.66
N VAL A 240 -15.08 2.60 -9.05
CA VAL A 240 -15.44 1.35 -9.74
C VAL A 240 -16.75 0.82 -9.16
N PRO A 241 -17.76 0.46 -9.99
CA PRO A 241 -19.00 -0.12 -9.49
C PRO A 241 -18.81 -1.57 -9.02
N ASP A 242 -19.45 -1.94 -7.91
CA ASP A 242 -19.46 -3.31 -7.37
C ASP A 242 -20.63 -4.12 -7.98
N GLU A 243 -20.47 -4.52 -9.23
CA GLU A 243 -21.49 -5.29 -9.96
C GLU A 243 -21.32 -6.82 -9.77
N GLY A 244 -20.32 -7.26 -9.02
CA GLY A 244 -19.92 -8.67 -8.90
C GLY A 244 -19.31 -9.24 -10.18
N VAL A 245 -18.87 -8.36 -11.09
CA VAL A 245 -18.07 -8.70 -12.27
C VAL A 245 -16.63 -8.30 -11.99
N GLN A 246 -15.68 -9.03 -12.58
CA GLN A 246 -14.27 -8.66 -12.49
C GLN A 246 -14.04 -7.29 -13.16
N ASN A 247 -13.35 -6.40 -12.45
CA ASN A 247 -12.87 -5.13 -12.99
C ASN A 247 -11.35 -5.07 -12.87
N THR A 248 -10.66 -4.79 -13.95
CA THR A 248 -9.21 -4.53 -13.95
C THR A 248 -8.99 -3.05 -14.24
N VAL A 249 -8.48 -2.34 -13.25
CA VAL A 249 -8.04 -0.95 -13.36
C VAL A 249 -6.57 -0.94 -13.73
N SER A 250 -6.23 -0.28 -14.85
CA SER A 250 -4.83 -0.08 -15.26
C SER A 250 -4.50 1.41 -15.29
N ILE A 251 -3.37 1.76 -14.69
CA ILE A 251 -2.92 3.14 -14.53
C ILE A 251 -1.52 3.30 -15.08
N GLY A 252 -1.43 3.92 -16.25
CA GLY A 252 -0.15 4.33 -16.82
C GLY A 252 0.33 5.62 -16.16
N TYR A 253 1.63 5.71 -15.91
CA TYR A 253 2.29 6.92 -15.41
C TYR A 253 3.72 6.98 -15.94
N ILE A 254 4.31 8.17 -15.90
CA ILE A 254 5.74 8.35 -16.18
C ILE A 254 6.44 8.35 -14.83
N PRO A 255 7.28 7.35 -14.52
CA PRO A 255 7.99 7.31 -13.25
C PRO A 255 8.90 8.54 -13.13
N ASN A 256 8.81 9.22 -12.00
CA ASN A 256 9.72 10.30 -11.65
C ASN A 256 11.04 9.73 -11.12
N TYR A 257 11.85 9.13 -12.00
CA TYR A 257 13.24 8.86 -11.64
C TYR A 257 13.99 10.20 -11.58
N THR A 258 14.62 10.52 -10.45
CA THR A 258 15.70 11.51 -10.47
C THR A 258 16.75 11.05 -11.47
N ALA A 259 17.19 11.96 -12.34
CA ALA A 259 18.26 11.72 -13.30
C ALA A 259 19.37 10.89 -12.65
N LEU A 260 19.81 9.82 -13.34
CA LEU A 260 20.94 9.01 -12.96
C LEU A 260 22.07 9.94 -12.47
N GLN A 261 22.39 9.90 -11.18
CA GLN A 261 23.62 10.52 -10.73
C GLN A 261 24.76 9.62 -11.20
N TRP A 262 25.52 10.16 -12.15
CA TRP A 262 26.71 9.51 -12.65
C TRP A 262 27.74 9.44 -11.52
N VAL A 263 27.91 8.25 -10.94
CA VAL A 263 28.97 7.95 -9.97
C VAL A 263 29.84 6.85 -10.57
N GLY A 264 30.50 7.15 -11.68
CA GLY A 264 31.48 6.27 -12.27
C GLY A 264 32.89 6.68 -11.82
N ASN A 265 33.68 5.74 -11.34
CA ASN A 265 35.12 5.85 -11.53
C ASN A 265 35.37 5.55 -13.01
N VAL A 266 35.95 6.51 -13.75
CA VAL A 266 36.45 6.21 -15.10
C VAL A 266 37.74 5.42 -14.92
N GLU A 267 37.69 4.09 -15.04
CA GLU A 267 38.90 3.28 -15.13
C GLU A 267 39.43 3.26 -16.57
N ASN A 268 40.77 3.31 -16.72
CA ASN A 268 41.51 3.42 -18.00
C ASN A 268 41.44 4.76 -18.76
N ILE A 269 41.60 5.91 -18.07
CA ILE A 269 42.03 7.13 -18.76
C ILE A 269 43.55 7.03 -19.00
N PRO A 270 44.04 7.13 -20.25
CA PRO A 270 45.47 7.24 -20.52
C PRO A 270 46.07 8.41 -19.73
N ALA A 271 47.27 8.27 -19.16
CA ALA A 271 47.87 9.29 -18.29
C ALA A 271 48.03 10.69 -18.93
N ASN A 272 47.84 10.81 -20.24
CA ASN A 272 47.86 12.06 -21.00
C ASN A 272 46.47 12.70 -21.22
N GLY A 273 45.38 12.10 -20.72
CA GLY A 273 44.02 12.65 -20.77
C GLY A 273 43.31 12.60 -22.13
N ASN A 274 43.92 12.00 -23.16
CA ASN A 274 43.32 11.93 -24.50
C ASN A 274 42.65 10.57 -24.72
N ILE A 275 41.33 10.58 -25.00
CA ILE A 275 40.54 9.41 -25.37
C ILE A 275 40.43 9.37 -26.90
N ASN A 276 40.84 8.27 -27.53
CA ASN A 276 40.68 8.04 -28.97
C ASN A 276 39.36 7.30 -29.27
N PRO A 277 38.80 7.44 -30.49
CA PRO A 277 37.58 6.74 -30.90
C PRO A 277 37.67 5.20 -30.87
N THR A 278 38.88 4.64 -30.80
CA THR A 278 39.10 3.19 -30.71
C THR A 278 39.26 2.68 -29.28
N ASP A 279 39.25 3.56 -28.28
CA ASP A 279 39.45 3.19 -26.88
C ASP A 279 38.16 2.59 -26.30
N SER A 280 38.31 1.48 -25.57
CA SER A 280 37.19 0.82 -24.86
C SER A 280 37.18 1.30 -23.41
N ILE A 281 36.24 2.18 -23.07
CA ILE A 281 36.06 2.68 -21.70
C ILE A 281 34.98 1.82 -21.02
N TRP A 282 35.27 1.39 -19.79
CA TRP A 282 34.31 0.71 -18.94
C TRP A 282 33.67 1.73 -18.02
N VAL A 283 32.34 1.74 -17.97
CA VAL A 283 31.57 2.65 -17.11
C VAL A 283 30.58 1.82 -16.33
N ASP A 284 30.69 1.86 -15.01
CA ASP A 284 29.64 1.34 -14.13
C ASP A 284 28.59 2.44 -13.95
N ALA A 285 27.37 2.19 -14.44
CA ALA A 285 26.22 3.05 -14.17
C ALA A 285 25.39 2.44 -13.03
N TYR A 286 25.20 3.20 -11.96
CA TYR A 286 24.35 2.80 -10.83
C TYR A 286 23.06 3.64 -10.84
N SER A 287 21.91 3.00 -10.61
CA SER A 287 20.65 3.68 -10.31
C SER A 287 20.35 3.54 -8.82
N PHE A 288 19.87 4.63 -8.19
CA PHE A 288 19.49 4.63 -6.78
C PHE A 288 18.00 4.99 -6.63
N PRO A 289 17.18 4.17 -5.94
CA PRO A 289 15.85 4.59 -5.52
C PRO A 289 15.95 5.60 -4.36
N GLN A 290 15.03 6.57 -4.34
CA GLN A 290 15.10 7.80 -3.54
C GLN A 290 15.08 7.63 -2.00
N ASN A 291 15.04 6.39 -1.48
CA ASN A 291 14.94 6.11 -0.04
C ASN A 291 15.76 4.88 0.42
N ALA A 292 16.77 4.47 -0.34
CA ALA A 292 17.72 3.48 0.17
C ALA A 292 18.65 4.14 1.21
N GLY A 293 18.24 4.09 2.49
CA GLY A 293 19.19 4.12 3.59
C GLY A 293 20.30 3.10 3.32
N VAL A 294 21.53 3.45 3.67
CA VAL A 294 22.77 2.68 3.45
C VAL A 294 22.51 1.18 3.66
N GLY A 295 22.35 0.42 2.57
CA GLY A 295 22.08 -1.04 2.64
C GLY A 295 21.18 -1.66 1.57
N ALA A 296 20.61 -0.93 0.61
CA ALA A 296 19.84 -1.57 -0.47
C ALA A 296 20.75 -2.35 -1.43
N SER A 297 20.48 -3.65 -1.56
CA SER A 297 21.18 -4.58 -2.44
C SER A 297 21.23 -4.09 -3.89
N LEU A 298 22.45 -4.12 -4.42
CA LEU A 298 22.84 -3.82 -5.79
C LEU A 298 22.02 -4.67 -6.78
N MET A 299 21.29 -4.04 -7.68
CA MET A 299 20.85 -4.65 -8.94
C MET A 299 21.53 -3.87 -10.07
N VAL A 300 22.76 -4.28 -10.42
CA VAL A 300 23.41 -3.82 -11.64
C VAL A 300 24.05 -5.02 -12.33
N SER A 301 23.66 -5.23 -13.59
CA SER A 301 24.49 -5.83 -14.63
C SER A 301 23.79 -5.63 -15.98
N THR A 302 23.94 -4.44 -16.57
CA THR A 302 23.97 -4.32 -18.03
C THR A 302 25.35 -3.83 -18.41
N ASN A 303 26.23 -4.76 -18.78
CA ASN A 303 27.49 -4.46 -19.46
C ASN A 303 27.18 -3.87 -20.84
N GLU A 304 26.83 -2.58 -20.91
CA GLU A 304 26.70 -1.89 -22.18
C GLU A 304 28.04 -1.26 -22.58
N ARG A 305 28.56 -1.70 -23.73
CA ARG A 305 29.69 -1.05 -24.40
C ARG A 305 29.19 0.24 -25.03
N LEU A 306 29.63 1.39 -24.51
CA LEU A 306 29.47 2.67 -25.18
C LEU A 306 30.66 2.89 -26.13
N THR A 307 30.39 2.92 -27.44
CA THR A 307 31.34 3.39 -28.46
C THR A 307 31.19 4.90 -28.60
N CYS A 308 32.29 5.65 -28.43
CA CYS A 308 32.32 7.09 -28.69
C CYS A 308 32.06 7.35 -30.19
N VAL A 309 31.11 8.23 -30.52
CA VAL A 309 30.90 8.79 -31.86
C VAL A 309 31.40 10.22 -31.89
#